data_AF-A0A382RFS7-F1
#
_entry.id   AF-A0A382RFS7-F1
#
_cell.length_a   1.000
_cell.length_b   1.000
_cell.length_c   1.000
_cell.angle_alpha   90.00
_cell.angle_beta   90.00
_cell.angle_gamma   90.00
#
_symmetry.space_group_name_H-M   'P 1'
#
loop_
_entity.id
_entity.type
_entity.pdbx_description
1 polymer ?
#
loop_
_entity_poly.entity_id
_entity_poly.type
_entity_poly.pdbx_seq_one_letter_code
_entity_poly.pdbx_strand_id
1 'polypeptide(L)'
;VGILELTLRFWRHLRSRRKKQVVVVSLIMLVSAFAEVLTLGAVLPFITVLVQPERVFRYGLIADLAQLLNVNRAEDLVFPLACLFVVGALLSAAVRLVVVWSTTRLAVAIGADLCADAYERTLYPPYLKHV
;
A
#
# COMPACT_ATOMS: atom_id res chain seq x y z
N VAL A 1 24.38 8.06 20.73
CA VAL A 1 23.51 6.88 20.45
C VAL A 1 22.82 7.13 19.12
N GLY A 2 23.04 6.26 18.14
CA GLY A 2 22.44 6.45 16.80
C GLY A 2 20.95 6.11 16.79
N ILE A 3 20.16 6.81 15.99
CA ILE A 3 18.73 6.50 15.75
C ILE A 3 18.55 5.04 15.29
N LEU A 4 19.53 4.53 14.54
CA LEU A 4 19.60 3.14 14.08
C LEU A 4 19.77 2.13 15.24
N GLU A 5 20.56 2.46 16.25
CA GLU A 5 20.75 1.58 17.42
C GLU A 5 19.48 1.51 18.28
N LEU A 6 18.79 2.64 18.44
CA LEU A 6 17.53 2.73 19.18
C LEU A 6 16.43 1.91 18.49
N THR A 7 16.32 2.03 17.17
CA THR A 7 15.35 1.27 16.37
C THR A 7 15.66 -0.23 16.36
N LEU A 8 16.93 -0.65 16.27
CA LEU A 8 17.33 -2.06 16.40
C LEU A 8 17.05 -2.63 17.79
N ARG A 9 17.31 -1.85 18.85
CA ARG A 9 17.05 -2.27 20.23
C ARG A 9 15.54 -2.40 20.50
N PHE A 10 14.74 -1.49 19.94
CA PHE A 10 13.28 -1.54 19.97
C PHE A 10 12.75 -2.76 19.23
N TRP A 11 13.28 -3.02 18.02
CA TRP A 11 12.94 -4.22 17.26
C TRP A 11 13.20 -5.49 18.07
N ARG A 12 14.29 -5.55 18.84
CA ARG A 12 14.60 -6.71 19.67
C ARG A 12 13.58 -6.93 20.80
N HIS A 13 13.05 -5.86 21.40
CA HIS A 13 12.00 -5.91 22.44
C HIS A 13 10.61 -6.29 21.93
N LEU A 14 10.35 -6.13 20.62
CA LEU A 14 9.06 -6.54 20.06
C LEU A 14 8.85 -8.06 20.08
N ARG A 15 7.66 -8.47 20.53
CA ARG A 15 7.20 -9.87 20.51
C ARG A 15 7.27 -10.45 19.10
N SER A 16 7.70 -11.71 18.95
CA SER A 16 7.91 -12.36 17.65
C SER A 16 6.66 -12.42 16.75
N ARG A 17 5.45 -12.43 17.34
CA ARG A 17 4.20 -12.32 16.58
C ARG A 17 4.03 -10.95 15.92
N ARG A 18 4.39 -9.85 16.61
CA ARG A 18 4.29 -8.48 16.10
C ARG A 18 5.32 -8.21 14.99
N LYS A 19 6.52 -8.80 15.10
CA LYS A 19 7.54 -8.77 14.02
C LYS A 19 7.00 -9.35 12.71
N LYS A 20 6.35 -10.52 12.78
CA LYS A 20 5.73 -11.13 11.59
C LYS A 20 4.63 -10.23 11.01
N GLN A 21 3.80 -9.61 11.85
CA GLN A 21 2.77 -8.66 11.39
C GLN A 21 3.39 -7.44 10.69
N VAL A 22 4.47 -6.87 11.22
CA VAL A 22 5.19 -5.77 10.55
C VAL A 22 5.68 -6.22 9.18
N VAL A 23 6.37 -7.37 9.09
CA VAL A 23 6.89 -7.88 7.81
C VAL A 23 5.77 -8.13 6.81
N VAL A 24 4.66 -8.74 7.24
CA VAL A 24 3.50 -8.99 6.38
C VAL A 24 2.87 -7.68 5.90
N VAL A 25 2.66 -6.69 6.78
CA VAL A 25 2.10 -5.39 6.40
C VAL A 25 3.04 -4.64 5.46
N SER A 26 4.36 -4.69 5.69
CA SER A 26 5.35 -4.11 4.79
C SER A 26 5.35 -4.77 3.41
N LEU A 27 5.17 -6.09 3.34
CA LEU A 27 5.03 -6.78 2.06
C LEU A 27 3.75 -6.38 1.32
N ILE A 28 2.62 -6.29 2.04
CA ILE A 28 1.35 -5.82 1.47
C ILE A 28 1.47 -4.36 1.00
N MET A 29 2.19 -3.49 1.73
CA MET A 29 2.49 -2.13 1.30
C MET A 29 3.21 -2.09 -0.06
N LEU A 30 4.21 -2.94 -0.26
CA LEU A 30 4.92 -3.01 -1.55
C LEU A 30 3.96 -3.42 -2.67
N VAL A 31 3.14 -4.45 -2.46
CA VAL A 31 2.13 -4.87 -3.43
C VAL A 31 1.12 -3.76 -3.74
N SER A 32 0.68 -3.01 -2.71
CA SER A 32 -0.20 -1.84 -2.87
C SER A 32 0.43 -0.77 -3.77
N ALA A 33 1.73 -0.50 -3.59
CA ALA A 33 2.44 0.49 -4.40
C ALA A 33 2.49 0.08 -5.87
N PHE A 34 2.73 -1.20 -6.17
CA PHE A 34 2.65 -1.70 -7.56
C PHE A 34 1.24 -1.57 -8.14
N ALA A 35 0.20 -1.90 -7.37
CA ALA A 35 -1.18 -1.74 -7.82
C ALA A 35 -1.54 -0.28 -8.14
N GLU A 36 -1.02 0.67 -7.35
CA GLU A 36 -1.20 2.11 -7.58
C GLU A 36 -0.48 2.59 -8.84
N VAL A 37 0.77 2.17 -9.04
CA VAL A 37 1.53 2.50 -10.24
C VAL A 37 0.85 1.95 -11.49
N LEU A 38 0.34 0.72 -11.44
CA LEU A 38 -0.43 0.12 -12.54
C LEU A 38 -1.72 0.91 -12.80
N THR A 39 -2.43 1.31 -11.75
CA THR A 39 -3.67 2.10 -11.86
C THR A 39 -3.38 3.47 -12.49
N LEU A 40 -2.36 4.19 -12.02
CA LEU A 40 -1.92 5.46 -12.58
C LEU A 40 -1.44 5.32 -14.03
N GLY A 41 -0.73 4.22 -14.31
CA GLY A 41 -0.28 3.87 -15.66
C GLY A 41 -1.44 3.60 -16.61
N ALA A 42 -2.57 3.06 -16.12
CA ALA A 42 -3.78 2.82 -16.90
C ALA A 42 -4.65 4.08 -17.10
N VAL A 43 -4.53 5.09 -16.24
CA VAL A 43 -5.21 6.40 -16.45
C VAL A 43 -4.73 7.06 -17.74
N LEU A 44 -3.43 7.05 -18.00
CA LEU A 44 -2.85 7.74 -19.15
C LEU A 44 -3.44 7.26 -20.50
N PRO A 45 -3.40 5.95 -20.85
CA PRO A 45 -4.01 5.46 -22.08
C PRO A 45 -5.52 5.70 -22.10
N PHE A 46 -6.20 5.64 -20.96
CA PHE A 46 -7.64 5.91 -20.91
C PHE A 46 -7.98 7.36 -21.29
N ILE A 47 -7.28 8.33 -20.70
CA ILE A 47 -7.47 9.75 -21.00
C ILE A 47 -7.05 10.07 -22.44
N THR A 48 -5.97 9.49 -22.96
CA THR A 48 -5.53 9.75 -24.33
C THR A 48 -6.54 9.25 -25.37
N VAL A 49 -7.15 8.08 -25.15
CA VAL A 49 -8.21 7.56 -26.03
C VAL A 49 -9.45 8.46 -26.01
N LEU A 50 -9.80 9.03 -24.85
CA LEU A 50 -10.93 9.95 -24.73
C LEU A 50 -10.69 11.32 -25.37
N VAL A 51 -9.48 11.87 -25.27
CA VAL A 51 -9.19 13.24 -25.72
C VAL A 51 -8.84 13.31 -27.21
N GLN A 52 -8.13 12.31 -27.76
CA GLN A 52 -7.70 12.31 -29.17
C GLN A 52 -7.84 10.92 -29.83
N PRO A 53 -9.07 10.48 -30.13
CA PRO A 53 -9.34 9.16 -30.70
C PRO A 53 -8.59 8.92 -32.03
N GLU A 54 -8.36 9.94 -32.88
CA GLU A 54 -7.67 9.75 -34.16
C GLU A 54 -6.16 9.47 -34.02
N ARG A 55 -5.53 9.87 -32.90
CA ARG A 55 -4.09 9.62 -32.66
C ARG A 55 -3.82 8.31 -31.94
N VAL A 56 -4.85 7.60 -31.50
CA VAL A 56 -4.75 6.35 -30.73
C VAL A 56 -4.05 5.25 -31.52
N PHE A 57 -4.34 5.14 -32.82
CA PHE A 57 -3.73 4.13 -33.69
C PHE A 57 -2.25 4.39 -34.03
N ARG A 58 -1.71 5.56 -33.70
CA ARG A 58 -0.29 5.88 -33.94
C ARG A 58 0.62 5.45 -32.78
N TYR A 59 0.07 5.16 -31.60
CA TYR A 59 0.82 4.60 -30.48
C TYR A 59 0.78 3.08 -30.57
N GLY A 60 1.92 2.45 -30.88
CA GLY A 60 2.04 0.99 -31.02
C GLY A 60 1.50 0.22 -29.82
N LEU A 61 1.69 0.73 -28.60
CA LEU A 61 1.15 0.14 -27.38
C LEU A 61 -0.38 0.01 -27.36
N ILE A 62 -1.12 0.98 -27.94
CA ILE A 62 -2.59 0.94 -27.95
C ILE A 62 -3.11 0.13 -29.14
N ALA A 63 -2.37 0.13 -30.26
CA ALA A 63 -2.66 -0.70 -31.42
C ALA A 63 -2.52 -2.21 -31.11
N ASP A 64 -1.46 -2.59 -30.38
CA ASP A 64 -1.25 -3.99 -29.94
C ASP A 64 -2.35 -4.44 -28.98
N LEU A 65 -2.75 -3.57 -28.04
CA LEU A 65 -3.87 -3.86 -27.13
C LEU A 65 -5.21 -3.96 -27.86
N ALA A 66 -5.45 -3.12 -28.88
CA ALA A 66 -6.66 -3.15 -29.70
C ALA A 66 -6.74 -4.44 -30.55
N GLN A 67 -5.62 -4.92 -31.09
CA GLN A 67 -5.55 -6.21 -31.77
C GLN A 67 -5.77 -7.39 -30.82
N LEU A 68 -5.19 -7.35 -29.61
CA LEU A 68 -5.39 -8.39 -28.61
C LEU A 68 -6.85 -8.51 -28.17
N LEU A 69 -7.56 -7.37 -28.11
CA LEU A 69 -8.97 -7.29 -27.74
C LEU A 69 -9.92 -7.50 -28.93
N ASN A 70 -9.40 -7.66 -30.16
CA ASN A 70 -10.15 -7.89 -31.40
C ASN A 70 -11.19 -6.80 -31.71
N VAL A 71 -10.91 -5.56 -31.32
CA VAL A 71 -11.81 -4.40 -31.48
C VAL A 71 -11.34 -3.54 -32.65
N ASN A 72 -12.17 -3.43 -33.70
CA ASN A 72 -11.83 -2.73 -34.95
C ASN A 72 -12.11 -1.21 -34.92
N ARG A 73 -12.76 -0.67 -33.88
CA ARG A 73 -13.07 0.76 -33.74
C ARG A 73 -12.57 1.33 -32.42
N ALA A 74 -11.92 2.50 -32.47
CA ALA A 74 -11.39 3.18 -31.29
C ALA A 74 -12.46 3.54 -30.24
N GLU A 75 -13.69 3.78 -30.71
CA GLU A 75 -14.86 4.12 -29.88
C GLU A 75 -15.25 2.97 -28.94
N ASP A 76 -15.15 1.73 -29.44
CA ASP A 76 -15.47 0.51 -28.69
C ASP A 76 -14.38 0.12 -27.69
N LEU A 77 -13.16 0.69 -27.82
CA LEU A 77 -12.05 0.45 -26.90
C LEU A 77 -12.17 1.28 -25.60
N VAL A 78 -12.92 2.37 -25.63
CA VAL A 78 -13.13 3.25 -24.47
C VAL A 78 -13.83 2.51 -23.34
N PHE A 79 -14.90 1.78 -23.64
CA PHE A 79 -15.71 1.06 -22.65
C PHE A 79 -14.94 -0.03 -21.88
N PRO A 80 -14.25 -1.00 -22.52
CA PRO A 80 -13.48 -2.01 -21.81
C PRO A 80 -12.31 -1.41 -21.04
N LEU A 81 -11.67 -0.37 -21.57
CA LEU A 81 -10.56 0.31 -20.90
C LEU A 81 -11.06 1.08 -19.66
N ALA A 82 -12.23 1.74 -19.74
CA ALA A 82 -12.89 2.35 -18.59
C ALA A 82 -13.22 1.32 -17.52
N CYS A 83 -13.80 0.19 -17.93
CA CYS A 83 -14.17 -0.89 -17.01
C CYS A 83 -12.93 -1.45 -16.30
N LEU A 84 -11.87 -1.74 -17.04
CA LEU A 84 -10.59 -2.20 -16.50
C LEU A 84 -10.00 -1.17 -15.52
N PHE A 85 -10.04 0.11 -15.88
CA PHE A 85 -9.56 1.19 -15.04
C PHE A 85 -10.34 1.29 -13.72
N VAL A 86 -11.67 1.29 -13.78
CA VAL A 86 -12.54 1.36 -12.59
C VAL A 86 -12.30 0.16 -11.68
N VAL A 87 -12.25 -1.05 -12.23
CA VAL A 87 -11.97 -2.27 -11.44
C VAL A 87 -10.58 -2.20 -10.80
N GLY A 88 -9.56 -1.79 -11.56
CA GLY A 88 -8.20 -1.61 -11.07
C GLY A 88 -8.11 -0.56 -9.95
N ALA A 89 -8.76 0.59 -10.13
CA ALA A 89 -8.81 1.66 -9.15
C ALA A 89 -9.52 1.25 -7.86
N LEU A 90 -10.65 0.54 -7.96
CA LEU A 90 -11.35 0.00 -6.79
C LEU A 90 -10.50 -1.02 -6.04
N LEU A 91 -9.81 -1.92 -6.76
CA LEU A 91 -8.93 -2.90 -6.15
C LEU A 91 -7.73 -2.24 -5.47
N SER A 92 -7.11 -1.25 -6.11
CA SER A 92 -6.03 -0.45 -5.53
C SER A 92 -6.48 0.28 -4.26
N ALA A 93 -7.67 0.90 -4.29
CA ALA A 93 -8.23 1.58 -3.13
C ALA A 93 -8.53 0.61 -1.97
N ALA A 94 -9.07 -0.58 -2.27
CA ALA A 94 -9.34 -1.60 -1.27
C ALA A 94 -8.04 -2.09 -0.60
N VAL A 95 -7.00 -2.39 -1.38
CA VAL A 95 -5.68 -2.79 -0.85
C VAL A 95 -5.09 -1.68 0.02
N ARG A 96 -5.14 -0.43 -0.45
CA ARG A 96 -4.66 0.73 0.32
C ARG A 96 -5.40 0.86 1.66
N LEU A 97 -6.71 0.65 1.68
CA LEU A 97 -7.51 0.71 2.91
C LEU A 97 -7.13 -0.40 3.90
N VAL A 98 -6.89 -1.63 3.42
CA VAL A 98 -6.40 -2.75 4.24
C VAL A 98 -5.02 -2.44 4.84
N VAL A 99 -4.12 -1.86 4.05
CA VAL A 99 -2.79 -1.45 4.50
C VAL A 99 -2.87 -0.42 5.62
N VAL A 100 -3.65 0.64 5.42
CA VAL A 100 -3.81 1.71 6.41
C VAL A 100 -4.41 1.16 7.70
N TRP A 101 -5.48 0.36 7.60
CA TRP A 101 -6.11 -0.24 8.77
C TRP A 101 -5.16 -1.16 9.55
N SER A 102 -4.41 -2.02 8.84
CA SER A 102 -3.48 -2.95 9.45
C SER A 102 -2.32 -2.23 10.14
N THR A 103 -1.79 -1.18 9.51
CA THR A 103 -0.70 -0.37 10.05
C THR A 103 -1.14 0.36 11.31
N THR A 104 -2.31 1.01 11.29
CA THR A 104 -2.86 1.70 12.46
C THR A 104 -3.11 0.73 13.62
N ARG A 105 -3.74 -0.42 13.34
CA ARG A 105 -4.01 -1.42 14.37
C ARG A 105 -2.72 -1.97 14.99
N LEU A 106 -1.68 -2.19 14.18
CA LEU A 106 -0.37 -2.62 14.65
C LEU A 106 0.30 -1.55 15.51
N ALA A 107 0.28 -0.28 15.08
CA ALA A 107 0.85 0.84 15.81
C ALA A 107 0.20 1.02 17.19
N VAL A 108 -1.14 1.04 17.24
CA VAL A 108 -1.90 1.14 18.50
C VAL A 108 -1.55 -0.02 19.43
N ALA A 109 -1.52 -1.25 18.92
CA ALA A 109 -1.23 -2.40 19.75
C ALA A 109 0.22 -2.40 20.28
N ILE A 110 1.20 -1.96 19.49
CA ILE A 110 2.60 -1.85 19.93
C ILE A 110 2.72 -0.75 20.99
N GLY A 111 2.05 0.39 20.78
CA GLY A 111 1.99 1.49 21.73
C GLY A 111 1.42 1.05 23.07
N ALA A 112 0.31 0.29 23.07
CA ALA A 112 -0.30 -0.24 24.28
C ALA A 112 0.66 -1.15 25.08
N ASP A 113 1.34 -2.09 24.42
CA ASP A 113 2.34 -2.95 25.08
C ASP A 113 3.48 -2.13 25.69
N LEU A 114 3.99 -1.14 24.95
CA LEU A 114 5.11 -0.31 25.42
C LEU A 114 4.70 0.58 26.59
N CYS A 115 3.51 1.17 26.55
CA CYS A 115 2.97 1.98 27.63
C CYS A 115 2.73 1.14 28.89
N ALA A 116 2.23 -0.09 28.75
CA ALA A 116 2.03 -0.99 29.88
C ALA A 116 3.38 -1.36 30.55
N ASP A 117 4.38 -1.76 29.75
CA ASP A 117 5.73 -2.08 30.25
C ASP A 117 6.40 -0.87 30.93
N ALA A 118 6.25 0.33 30.34
CA ALA A 118 6.81 1.55 30.91
C ALA A 118 6.11 1.94 32.22
N TYR A 119 4.78 1.77 32.28
CA TYR A 119 4.00 2.03 33.48
C TYR A 119 4.39 1.10 34.63
N GLU A 120 4.51 -0.20 34.37
CA GLU A 120 4.94 -1.20 35.36
C GLU A 120 6.33 -0.86 35.92
N ARG A 121 7.29 -0.51 35.05
CA ARG A 121 8.65 -0.13 35.48
C ARG A 121 8.72 1.19 36.25
N THR A 122 7.72 2.07 36.11
CA THR A 122 7.66 3.36 36.82
C THR A 122 6.90 3.23 38.14
N LEU A 123 5.96 2.29 38.25
CA LEU A 123 5.17 2.05 39.46
C LEU A 123 5.84 1.08 40.45
N TYR A 124 6.63 0.12 39.96
CA TYR A 124 7.36 -0.87 40.76
C TYR A 124 8.80 -0.53 41.20
N PRO A 125 9.37 0.71 41.07
CA PRO A 125 10.62 1.01 41.75
C PRO A 125 10.48 0.69 43.24
N PRO A 126 11.34 -0.19 43.81
CA PRO A 126 11.29 -0.45 45.23
C PRO A 126 11.51 0.88 45.95
N TYR A 127 10.62 1.18 46.90
CA TYR A 127 10.65 2.36 47.78
C TYR A 127 11.94 2.51 48.62
N LEU A 128 12.96 1.70 48.35
CA LEU A 128 14.25 1.61 49.05
C LEU A 128 15.33 2.56 48.52
N LYS A 129 15.02 3.50 47.62
CA LYS A 129 15.95 4.56 47.18
C LYS A 129 15.69 5.93 47.81
N HIS A 130 15.01 5.97 48.95
CA HIS A 130 14.83 7.17 49.76
C HIS A 130 15.33 7.02 51.21
N VAL A 131 16.24 6.06 51.49
CA VAL A 131 17.01 6.01 52.74
C VAL A 131 18.49 6.15 52.43
#